data_AF-A0A7S3HCI3-F1
#
_entry.id   AF-A0A7S3HCI3-F1
#
_cell.length_a   1.000
_cell.length_b   1.000
_cell.length_c   1.000
_cell.angle_alpha   90.00
_cell.angle_beta   90.00
_cell.angle_gamma   90.00
#
_symmetry.space_group_name_H-M   'P 1'
#
loop_
_entity.id
_entity.type
_entity.pdbx_description
1 polymer ?
#
loop_
_entity_poly.entity_id
_entity_poly.type
_entity_poly.pdbx_seq_one_letter_code
_entity_poly.pdbx_strand_id
1 'polypeptide(L)'
;GTTQPTLVHLGASDTYILSGKLSYTKGPMKGSIGPGVWAYTPAGAKMEGTTAEEDTEYLATFYGPVAFMDADGKSVRELLTGFDVKAAASRSGISLLPNTLAEAIGERPLGYQGPGAPLAMTQERNEAVMSKAAGIAQITELSNAHFV
;
A
#
# COMPACT_ATOMS: atom_id res chain seq x y z
N GLY A 1 14.12 -2.19 11.90
CA GLY A 1 12.70 -2.32 11.59
C GLY A 1 11.86 -1.22 12.21
N THR A 2 10.63 -1.04 11.73
CA THR A 2 9.67 -0.03 12.18
C THR A 2 8.28 -0.67 12.33
N THR A 3 7.61 -0.41 13.46
CA THR A 3 6.26 -0.90 13.73
C THR A 3 5.23 0.20 13.51
N GLN A 4 4.22 -0.09 12.70
CA GLN A 4 3.08 0.81 12.51
C GLN A 4 2.24 0.92 13.79
N PRO A 5 1.62 2.08 14.06
CA PRO A 5 0.70 2.22 15.18
C PRO A 5 -0.52 1.29 15.03
N THR A 6 -1.23 1.08 16.14
CA THR A 6 -2.53 0.39 16.10
C THR A 6 -3.49 1.16 15.21
N LEU A 7 -4.12 0.46 14.26
CA LEU A 7 -5.02 1.06 13.29
C LEU A 7 -6.25 0.20 13.04
N VAL A 8 -7.30 0.82 12.51
CA VAL A 8 -8.50 0.17 11.99
C VAL A 8 -8.71 0.58 10.55
N HIS A 9 -8.88 -0.41 9.68
CA HIS A 9 -9.26 -0.20 8.29
C HIS A 9 -10.76 0.12 8.20
N LEU A 10 -11.14 1.37 7.90
CA LEU A 10 -12.56 1.75 7.78
C LEU A 10 -13.19 1.34 6.44
N GLY A 11 -12.35 1.00 5.45
CA GLY A 11 -12.71 0.27 4.24
C GLY A 11 -11.79 -0.95 4.07
N ALA A 12 -12.01 -1.77 3.05
CA ALA A 12 -11.09 -2.87 2.76
C ALA A 12 -9.73 -2.36 2.30
N SER A 13 -8.70 -3.22 2.33
CA SER A 13 -7.42 -2.94 1.68
C SER A 13 -6.72 -4.20 1.22
N ASP A 14 -5.88 -4.04 0.20
CA ASP A 14 -5.00 -5.08 -0.30
C ASP A 14 -3.54 -4.65 -0.12
N THR A 15 -2.64 -5.60 0.09
CA THR A 15 -1.20 -5.36 0.19
C THR A 15 -0.44 -6.42 -0.58
N TYR A 16 0.59 -6.02 -1.33
CA TYR A 16 1.50 -6.90 -2.04
C TYR A 16 2.96 -6.56 -1.71
N ILE A 17 3.70 -7.52 -1.18
CA ILE A 17 5.09 -7.29 -0.75
C ILE A 17 6.03 -7.39 -1.97
N LEU A 18 6.78 -6.32 -2.21
CA LEU A 18 7.75 -6.21 -3.30
C LEU A 18 9.14 -6.66 -2.84
N SER A 19 9.57 -6.18 -1.68
CA SER A 19 10.89 -6.48 -1.10
C SER A 19 10.81 -6.44 0.42
N GLY A 20 11.82 -7.00 1.10
CA GLY A 20 11.90 -7.01 2.56
C GLY A 20 10.99 -8.02 3.25
N LYS A 21 10.59 -7.71 4.50
CA LYS A 21 9.84 -8.61 5.37
C LYS A 21 8.93 -7.86 6.34
N LEU A 22 7.66 -8.24 6.33
CA LEU A 22 6.61 -7.64 7.16
C LEU A 22 6.05 -8.67 8.14
N SER A 23 6.04 -8.36 9.43
CA SER A 23 5.59 -9.24 10.51
C SER A 23 4.32 -8.70 11.18
N TYR A 24 3.36 -9.60 11.42
CA TYR A 24 2.19 -9.36 12.27
C TYR A 24 2.48 -9.93 13.65
N THR A 25 2.55 -9.07 14.67
CA THR A 25 3.00 -9.49 16.02
C THR A 25 1.88 -10.10 16.86
N LYS A 26 0.63 -9.85 16.51
CA LYS A 26 -0.58 -10.24 17.25
C LYS A 26 -1.69 -10.73 16.33
N GLY A 27 -2.73 -11.30 16.94
CA GLY A 27 -3.93 -11.76 16.25
C GLY A 27 -3.76 -13.13 15.56
N PRO A 28 -4.83 -13.61 14.89
CA PRO A 28 -4.85 -14.92 14.23
C PRO A 28 -3.81 -15.06 13.11
N MET A 29 -3.41 -13.94 12.50
CA MET A 29 -2.43 -13.87 11.41
C MET A 29 -1.00 -13.64 11.90
N LYS A 30 -0.72 -13.88 13.19
CA LYS A 30 0.63 -13.72 13.75
C LYS A 30 1.65 -14.54 12.95
N GLY A 31 2.67 -13.88 12.44
CA GLY A 31 3.65 -14.48 11.53
C GLY A 31 4.37 -13.42 10.71
N SER A 32 4.99 -13.82 9.62
CA SER A 32 5.67 -12.91 8.69
C SER A 32 5.37 -13.23 7.24
N ILE A 33 5.22 -12.19 6.43
CA ILE A 33 5.08 -12.26 4.99
C ILE A 33 6.27 -11.58 4.31
N GLY A 34 6.60 -12.02 3.09
CA GLY A 34 7.74 -11.58 2.32
C GLY A 34 7.40 -11.41 0.84
N PRO A 35 8.41 -11.21 -0.03
CA PRO A 35 8.19 -10.82 -1.43
C PRO A 35 7.33 -11.81 -2.20
N GLY A 36 6.39 -11.28 -2.98
CA GLY A 36 5.43 -12.07 -3.78
C GLY A 36 4.16 -12.47 -3.03
N VAL A 37 4.04 -12.15 -1.74
CA VAL A 37 2.81 -12.40 -0.97
C VAL A 37 1.83 -11.26 -1.17
N TRP A 38 0.60 -11.63 -1.54
CA TRP A 38 -0.58 -10.77 -1.50
C TRP A 38 -1.40 -11.05 -0.24
N ALA A 39 -1.93 -10.00 0.38
CA ALA A 39 -2.76 -10.08 1.56
C ALA A 39 -3.98 -9.16 1.42
N TYR A 40 -5.15 -9.70 1.79
CA TYR A 40 -6.41 -8.96 1.89
C TYR A 40 -6.71 -8.63 3.35
N THR A 41 -7.16 -7.40 3.60
CA THR A 41 -7.62 -6.94 4.92
C THR A 41 -9.07 -6.45 4.79
N PRO A 42 -10.04 -7.08 5.47
CA PRO A 42 -11.43 -6.67 5.40
C PRO A 42 -11.68 -5.34 6.12
N ALA A 43 -12.74 -4.64 5.72
CA ALA A 43 -13.23 -3.47 6.44
C ALA A 43 -13.58 -3.82 7.90
N GLY A 44 -13.25 -2.93 8.82
CA GLY A 44 -13.41 -3.11 10.27
C GLY A 44 -12.27 -3.90 10.94
N ALA A 45 -11.30 -4.42 10.16
CA ALA A 45 -10.15 -5.09 10.75
C ALA A 45 -9.30 -4.12 11.59
N LYS A 46 -9.07 -4.49 12.85
CA LYS A 46 -8.13 -3.83 13.75
C LYS A 46 -6.78 -4.51 13.67
N MET A 47 -5.76 -3.75 13.29
CA MET A 47 -4.37 -4.20 13.25
C MET A 47 -3.63 -3.60 14.43
N GLU A 48 -3.12 -4.45 15.33
CA GLU A 48 -2.33 -4.02 16.49
C GLU A 48 -0.85 -3.82 16.15
N GLY A 49 -0.61 -3.14 15.03
CA GLY A 49 0.71 -2.88 14.50
C GLY A 49 1.23 -3.99 13.59
N THR A 50 1.86 -3.54 12.51
CA THR A 50 2.61 -4.37 11.58
C THR A 50 4.05 -3.90 11.57
N THR A 51 5.01 -4.81 11.67
CA THR A 51 6.44 -4.49 11.80
C THR A 51 7.17 -4.80 10.52
N ALA A 52 7.74 -3.79 9.87
CA ALA A 52 8.78 -4.01 8.87
C ALA A 52 10.06 -4.41 9.62
N GLU A 53 10.54 -5.64 9.47
CA GLU A 53 11.73 -6.16 10.18
C GLU A 53 13.01 -5.53 9.61
N GLU A 54 13.01 -5.32 8.30
CA GLU A 54 14.07 -4.75 7.47
C GLU A 54 13.47 -3.72 6.49
N ASP A 55 14.31 -3.10 5.64
CA ASP A 55 13.84 -2.22 4.58
C ASP A 55 12.85 -2.98 3.69
N THR A 56 11.59 -2.55 3.71
CA THR A 56 10.45 -3.29 3.16
C THR A 56 9.64 -2.36 2.27
N GLU A 57 9.44 -2.79 1.03
CA GLU A 57 8.60 -2.10 0.06
C GLU A 57 7.37 -2.95 -0.23
N TYR A 58 6.20 -2.33 -0.22
CA TYR A 58 4.96 -2.99 -0.59
C TYR A 58 4.04 -2.02 -1.33
N LEU A 59 3.23 -2.56 -2.23
CA LEU A 59 2.10 -1.85 -2.81
C LEU A 59 0.88 -2.08 -1.91
N ALA A 60 0.15 -1.02 -1.59
CA ALA A 60 -1.11 -1.13 -0.88
C ALA A 60 -2.20 -0.27 -1.50
N THR A 61 -3.41 -0.83 -1.58
CA THR A 61 -4.62 -0.15 -2.03
C THR A 61 -5.59 -0.10 -0.87
N PHE A 62 -6.12 1.09 -0.57
CA PHE A 62 -7.08 1.29 0.52
C PHE A 62 -8.41 1.78 -0.06
N TYR A 63 -9.49 1.03 0.15
CA TYR A 63 -10.84 1.38 -0.30
C TYR A 63 -11.62 2.11 0.81
N GLY A 64 -10.95 3.02 1.51
CA GLY A 64 -11.51 3.81 2.60
C GLY A 64 -10.41 4.39 3.50
N PRO A 65 -10.78 5.24 4.47
CA PRO A 65 -9.82 5.80 5.42
C PRO A 65 -9.22 4.75 6.36
N VAL A 66 -8.07 5.09 6.94
CA VAL A 66 -7.45 4.34 8.04
C VAL A 66 -7.57 5.16 9.31
N ALA A 67 -8.11 4.57 10.37
CA ALA A 67 -8.19 5.21 11.68
C ALA A 67 -7.01 4.76 12.54
N PHE A 68 -6.17 5.69 12.96
CA PHE A 68 -5.13 5.40 13.95
C PHE A 68 -5.72 5.52 15.34
N MET A 69 -5.52 4.48 16.16
CA MET A 69 -6.11 4.37 17.48
C MET A 69 -5.23 5.06 18.54
N ASP A 70 -5.85 5.56 19.59
CA ASP A 70 -5.15 6.04 20.78
C ASP A 70 -4.63 4.86 21.63
N ALA A 71 -3.83 5.15 22.65
CA ALA A 71 -3.22 4.17 23.55
C ALA A 71 -4.27 3.37 24.36
N ASP A 72 -5.48 3.91 24.55
CA ASP A 72 -6.60 3.19 25.18
C ASP A 72 -7.15 2.04 24.33
N GLY A 73 -6.73 1.97 23.05
CA GLY A 73 -7.15 0.97 22.08
C GLY A 73 -8.62 1.05 21.66
N LYS A 74 -9.35 2.11 22.04
CA LYS A 74 -10.79 2.29 21.82
C LYS A 74 -11.10 3.61 21.10
N SER A 75 -10.38 4.67 21.42
CA SER A 75 -10.58 6.00 20.85
C SER A 75 -9.81 6.15 19.53
N VAL A 76 -10.40 6.85 18.57
CA VAL A 76 -9.72 7.24 17.33
C VAL A 76 -8.92 8.50 17.58
N ARG A 77 -7.61 8.46 17.34
CA ARG A 77 -6.70 9.61 17.49
C ARG A 77 -6.71 10.49 16.25
N GLU A 78 -6.65 9.88 15.07
CA GLU A 78 -6.58 10.58 13.78
C GLU A 78 -7.09 9.67 12.66
N LEU A 79 -7.47 10.28 11.53
CA LEU A 79 -7.85 9.59 10.30
C LEU A 79 -6.83 9.92 9.21
N LEU A 80 -6.34 8.90 8.52
CA LEU A 80 -5.60 9.05 7.27
C LEU A 80 -6.55 8.84 6.10
N THR A 81 -6.71 9.88 5.29
CA THR A 81 -7.56 9.88 4.11
C THR A 81 -6.76 10.18 2.84
N GLY A 82 -7.40 10.01 1.68
CA GLY A 82 -6.82 10.44 0.41
C GLY A 82 -6.51 11.94 0.35
N PHE A 83 -7.23 12.78 1.11
CA PHE A 83 -6.94 14.22 1.17
C PHE A 83 -5.64 14.51 1.91
N ASP A 84 -5.35 13.77 2.98
CA ASP A 84 -4.09 13.90 3.72
C ASP A 84 -2.90 13.50 2.85
N VAL A 85 -3.04 12.42 2.07
CA VAL A 85 -2.03 11.99 1.08
C VAL A 85 -1.84 13.04 -0.02
N LYS A 86 -2.93 13.58 -0.59
CA LYS A 86 -2.88 14.67 -1.58
C LYS A 86 -2.18 15.91 -1.02
N ALA A 87 -2.50 16.31 0.21
CA ALA A 87 -1.90 17.46 0.87
C ALA A 87 -0.40 17.22 1.15
N ALA A 88 -0.01 16.02 1.58
CA ALA A 88 1.38 15.65 1.80
C ALA A 88 2.20 15.64 0.50
N ALA A 89 1.63 15.13 -0.59
CA ALA A 89 2.26 15.15 -1.91
C ALA A 89 2.46 16.59 -2.40
N SER A 90 1.43 17.43 -2.31
CA SER A 90 1.50 18.85 -2.68
C SER A 90 2.57 19.61 -1.91
N ARG A 91 2.62 19.47 -0.57
CA ARG A 91 3.67 20.09 0.27
C ARG A 91 5.08 19.64 -0.10
N SER A 92 5.21 18.43 -0.64
CA SER A 92 6.50 17.86 -1.06
C SER A 92 6.83 18.15 -2.52
N GLY A 93 5.98 18.84 -3.29
CA GLY A 93 6.17 19.01 -4.73
C GLY A 93 6.07 17.70 -5.53
N ILE A 94 5.41 16.68 -4.97
CA ILE A 94 5.19 15.40 -5.65
C ILE A 94 3.89 15.50 -6.45
N SER A 95 4.00 15.39 -7.78
CA SER A 95 2.84 15.28 -8.65
C SER A 95 2.26 13.87 -8.54
N LEU A 96 1.02 13.76 -8.07
CA LEU A 96 0.27 12.50 -8.09
C LEU A 96 -0.21 12.18 -9.51
N LEU A 97 -0.56 10.92 -9.74
CA LEU A 97 -1.19 10.53 -11.00
C LEU A 97 -2.55 11.23 -11.15
N PRO A 98 -2.82 11.81 -12.32
CA PRO A 98 -4.09 12.46 -12.61
C PRO A 98 -5.23 11.43 -12.66
N ASN A 99 -6.40 11.82 -12.17
CA ASN A 99 -7.60 10.99 -12.23
C ASN A 99 -8.44 11.29 -13.49
N THR A 100 -8.13 12.38 -14.18
CA THR A 100 -8.82 12.79 -15.41
C THR A 100 -7.84 13.18 -16.51
N LEU A 101 -8.28 13.10 -17.76
CA LEU A 101 -7.48 13.59 -18.89
C LEU A 101 -7.17 15.08 -18.77
N ALA A 102 -8.12 15.89 -18.28
CA ALA A 102 -7.93 17.32 -18.08
C ALA A 102 -6.79 17.61 -17.09
N GLU A 103 -6.72 16.85 -15.99
CA GLU A 103 -5.60 16.91 -15.04
C GLU A 103 -4.29 16.43 -15.68
N ALA A 104 -4.34 15.42 -16.56
CA ALA A 104 -3.16 14.84 -17.19
C ALA A 104 -2.46 15.75 -18.22
N ILE A 105 -3.23 16.60 -18.91
CA ILE A 105 -2.72 17.54 -19.93
C ILE A 105 -2.39 18.91 -19.35
N GLY A 106 -2.70 19.17 -18.08
CA GLY A 106 -2.38 20.42 -17.41
C GLY A 106 -0.87 20.59 -17.16
N GLU A 107 -0.47 21.83 -16.84
CA GLU A 107 0.89 22.09 -16.39
C GLU A 107 1.18 21.35 -15.09
N ARG A 108 2.27 20.58 -15.07
CA ARG A 108 2.71 19.88 -13.86
C ARG A 108 3.36 20.90 -12.91
N PRO A 109 3.04 20.88 -11.62
CA PRO A 109 3.74 21.71 -10.65
C PRO A 109 5.24 21.39 -10.63
N LEU A 110 6.05 22.33 -10.12
CA LEU A 110 7.49 22.16 -9.95
C LEU A 110 7.79 20.83 -9.27
N GLY A 111 8.58 19.98 -9.95
CA GLY A 111 8.82 18.62 -9.52
C GLY A 111 9.61 18.54 -8.21
N TYR A 112 9.40 17.43 -7.48
CA TYR A 112 10.14 17.04 -6.29
C TYR A 112 11.65 17.26 -6.48
N GLN A 113 12.25 18.06 -5.60
CA GLN A 113 13.67 18.43 -5.65
C GLN A 113 14.54 17.61 -4.67
N GLY A 114 13.94 16.66 -3.94
CA GLY A 114 14.69 15.80 -3.04
C GLY A 114 15.39 14.64 -3.76
N PRO A 115 16.26 13.90 -3.06
CA PRO A 115 16.89 12.71 -3.63
C PRO A 115 15.82 11.65 -3.91
N GLY A 116 15.73 11.19 -5.15
CA GLY A 116 14.91 10.02 -5.49
C GLY A 116 15.51 8.78 -4.84
N ALA A 117 14.69 8.01 -4.12
CA ALA A 117 15.08 6.68 -3.66
C ALA A 117 14.71 5.66 -4.75
N PRO A 118 15.69 4.94 -5.35
CA PRO A 118 15.36 3.86 -6.27
C PRO A 118 14.64 2.74 -5.51
N LEU A 119 13.68 2.10 -6.16
CA LEU A 119 13.06 0.90 -5.60
C LEU A 119 14.13 -0.20 -5.45
N ALA A 120 14.10 -0.94 -4.34
CA ALA A 120 14.96 -2.09 -4.12
C ALA A 120 14.63 -3.26 -5.06
N MET A 121 13.46 -3.22 -5.72
CA MET A 121 13.09 -4.14 -6.79
C MET A 121 13.93 -3.91 -8.06
N THR A 122 14.97 -4.71 -8.26
CA THR A 122 15.73 -4.75 -9.52
C THR A 122 14.94 -5.43 -10.62
N GLN A 123 15.33 -5.23 -11.89
CA GLN A 123 14.72 -5.92 -13.03
C GLN A 123 14.78 -7.45 -12.87
N GLU A 124 15.92 -7.99 -12.46
CA GLU A 124 16.12 -9.41 -12.21
C GLU A 124 15.17 -9.94 -11.12
N ARG A 125 14.97 -9.15 -10.05
CA ARG A 125 14.06 -9.51 -8.96
C ARG A 125 12.60 -9.45 -9.40
N ASN A 126 12.24 -8.49 -10.24
CA ASN A 126 10.93 -8.41 -10.86
C ASN A 126 10.67 -9.64 -11.75
N GLU A 127 11.61 -9.98 -12.63
CA GLU A 127 11.52 -11.18 -13.49
C GLU A 127 11.41 -12.48 -12.65
N ALA A 128 12.12 -12.57 -11.52
CA ALA A 128 12.01 -13.70 -10.60
C ALA A 128 10.65 -13.79 -9.90
N VAL A 129 10.00 -12.66 -9.60
CA VAL A 129 8.64 -12.63 -9.06
C VAL A 129 7.61 -12.98 -10.14
N MET A 130 7.74 -12.39 -11.33
CA MET A 130 6.83 -12.60 -12.45
C MET A 130 6.91 -14.03 -13.03
N SER A 131 8.10 -14.64 -13.05
CA SER A 131 8.28 -16.04 -13.48
C SER A 131 7.57 -17.03 -12.56
N LYS A 132 7.41 -16.73 -11.27
CA LYS A 132 6.58 -17.54 -10.36
C LYS A 132 5.08 -17.41 -10.65
N ALA A 133 4.66 -16.30 -11.26
CA ALA A 133 3.29 -16.10 -11.73
C ALA A 133 3.05 -16.68 -13.15
N ALA A 134 4.11 -16.96 -13.91
CA ALA A 134 4.03 -17.56 -15.23
C ALA A 134 3.47 -18.98 -15.12
N GLY A 135 2.21 -19.16 -15.55
CA GLY A 135 1.46 -20.41 -15.43
C GLY A 135 0.30 -20.38 -14.43
N ILE A 136 0.18 -19.32 -13.61
CA ILE A 136 -0.97 -19.10 -12.72
C ILE A 136 -2.06 -18.27 -13.43
N ALA A 137 -1.66 -17.37 -14.33
CA ALA A 137 -2.58 -16.61 -15.16
C ALA A 137 -3.17 -17.48 -16.27
N GLN A 138 -4.24 -18.22 -15.98
CA GLN A 138 -5.26 -18.42 -17.01
C GLN A 138 -5.92 -17.06 -17.21
N ILE A 139 -5.50 -16.33 -18.24
CA ILE A 139 -6.31 -15.24 -18.80
C ILE A 139 -7.55 -15.93 -19.36
N THR A 140 -8.59 -16.04 -18.54
CA THR A 140 -9.93 -16.28 -19.07
C THR A 140 -10.37 -14.99 -19.75
N GLU A 141 -10.95 -15.08 -20.94
CA GLU A 141 -11.61 -13.93 -21.55
C GLU A 141 -12.60 -13.35 -20.54
N LEU A 142 -12.40 -12.10 -20.14
CA LEU A 142 -13.34 -11.37 -19.29
C LEU A 142 -14.58 -11.08 -20.14
N SER A 143 -15.61 -11.90 -19.99
CA SER A 143 -16.88 -11.76 -20.71
C SER A 143 -17.82 -10.69 -20.12
N ASN A 144 -17.45 -10.06 -19.00
CA ASN A 144 -18.28 -9.08 -18.29
C ASN A 144 -17.56 -7.73 -18.13
N ALA A 145 -18.13 -6.68 -18.73
CA ALA A 145 -17.54 -5.35 -18.86
C ALA A 145 -17.49 -4.49 -17.58
N HIS A 146 -17.77 -5.06 -16.40
CA HIS A 146 -17.97 -4.28 -15.16
C HIS A 146 -16.78 -4.29 -14.19
N PHE A 147 -15.66 -4.92 -14.55
CA PHE A 147 -14.42 -4.82 -13.78
C PHE A 147 -13.40 -4.06 -14.63
N VAL A 148 -13.27 -2.77 -14.34
CA VAL A 148 -12.13 -1.92 -14.70
C VAL A 148 -11.36 -1.63 -13.43
#